data_AF-A0ABD0PSB5-F1
#
_entry.id   AF-A0ABD0PSB5-F1
#
_cell.length_a   1.000
_cell.length_b   1.000
_cell.length_c   1.000
_cell.angle_alpha   90.00
_cell.angle_beta   90.00
_cell.angle_gamma   90.00
#
_symmetry.space_group_name_H-M   'P 1'
#
loop_
_entity.id
_entity.type
_entity.pdbx_description
1 polymer ?
#
loop_
_entity_poly.entity_id
_entity_poly.type
_entity_poly.pdbx_seq_one_letter_code
_entity_poly.pdbx_strand_id
1 'polypeptide(L)' 'SGAMVMEVDHEKQVVYTEPLSLSPRDAPSLLAAMLPSQENTAQRLTSPIVSTHLNTRNIAFE' A
#
# COMPACT_ATOMS: atom_id res chain seq x y z
N SER A 1 -15.01 2.09 12.69
CA SER A 1 -14.23 2.43 11.49
C SER A 1 -14.37 1.28 10.50
N GLY A 2 -14.50 1.56 9.20
CA GLY A 2 -14.54 0.55 8.14
C GLY A 2 -13.24 0.51 7.36
N ALA A 3 -12.99 -0.57 6.62
CA ALA A 3 -11.88 -0.66 5.69
C ALA A 3 -12.31 -0.24 4.28
N MET A 4 -11.35 0.24 3.48
CA MET A 4 -11.53 0.61 2.10
C MET A 4 -10.57 -0.20 1.23
N VAL A 5 -11.02 -0.60 0.05
CA VAL A 5 -10.15 -1.08 -1.02
C VAL A 5 -9.76 0.10 -1.89
N MET A 6 -8.50 0.17 -2.29
CA MET A 6 -7.97 1.18 -3.20
C MET A 6 -7.30 0.48 -4.38
N GLU A 7 -7.74 0.80 -5.59
CA GLU A 7 -7.09 0.36 -6.84
C GLU A 7 -6.41 1.57 -7.48
N VAL A 8 -5.12 1.43 -7.80
CA VAL A 8 -4.32 2.50 -8.42
C VAL A 8 -4.14 2.19 -9.90
N ASP A 9 -4.77 2.99 -10.75
CA ASP A 9 -4.61 2.95 -12.20
C ASP A 9 -3.53 3.97 -12.61
N HIS A 10 -2.33 3.46 -12.89
CA HIS A 10 -1.18 4.28 -13.26
C HIS A 10 -1.25 4.83 -14.70
N GLU A 11 -2.01 4.20 -15.60
CA GLU A 11 -2.16 4.71 -16.98
C GLU A 11 -3.10 5.91 -17.00
N LYS A 12 -4.22 5.81 -16.28
CA LYS A 12 -5.20 6.89 -16.17
C LYS A 12 -4.84 7.92 -15.10
N GLN A 13 -3.82 7.64 -14.27
CA GLN A 13 -3.44 8.46 -13.12
C GLN A 13 -4.61 8.68 -12.15
N VAL A 14 -5.39 7.63 -11.88
CA VAL A 14 -6.60 7.67 -11.03
C VAL A 14 -6.49 6.61 -9.94
N VAL A 15 -7.09 6.91 -8.79
CA VAL A 15 -7.28 5.95 -7.70
C VAL A 15 -8.78 5.72 -7.50
N TYR A 16 -9.22 4.48 -7.64
CA TYR A 16 -10.58 4.05 -7.34
C TYR A 16 -10.65 3.57 -5.90
N THR A 17 -11.73 3.91 -5.18
CA THR A 17 -11.91 3.51 -3.79
C THR A 17 -13.33 3.01 -3.54
N GLU A 18 -13.45 1.90 -2.81
CA GLU A 18 -14.75 1.36 -2.41
C GLU A 18 -14.72 0.78 -0.99
N PRO A 19 -15.85 0.78 -0.25
CA PRO A 19 -15.91 0.16 1.07
C PRO A 19 -15.69 -1.35 1.02
N LEU A 20 -14.76 -1.85 1.83
CA LEU A 20 -14.56 -3.29 1.97
C LEU A 20 -15.68 -3.87 2.83
N SER A 21 -16.56 -4.65 2.19
CA SER A 21 -17.66 -5.34 2.87
C SER A 21 -17.15 -6.61 3.54
N LEU A 22 -17.03 -6.57 4.87
CA LEU A 22 -16.62 -7.72 5.69
C LEU A 22 -17.80 -8.24 6.50
N SER A 23 -17.86 -9.56 6.67
CA SER A 23 -18.71 -10.21 7.67
C SER A 23 -18.46 -9.58 9.04
N PRO A 24 -19.48 -9.08 9.77
CA PRO A 24 -19.28 -8.46 11.09
C PRO A 24 -18.59 -9.39 12.10
N ARG A 25 -18.75 -10.71 11.94
CA ARG A 25 -18.14 -11.73 12.78
C ARG A 25 -16.63 -11.81 12.59
N ASP A 26 -16.16 -11.66 11.36
CA ASP A 26 -14.77 -11.91 10.98
C ASP A 26 -13.97 -10.59 10.80
N ALA A 27 -14.67 -9.46 10.69
CA ALA A 27 -14.06 -8.16 10.48
C ALA A 27 -13.00 -7.79 11.54
N PRO A 28 -13.21 -7.98 12.85
CA PRO A 28 -12.21 -7.58 13.84
C PRO A 28 -10.88 -8.33 13.71
N SER A 29 -10.91 -9.65 13.49
CA SER A 29 -9.69 -10.47 13.38
C SER A 29 -8.97 -10.22 12.06
N LEU A 30 -9.71 -10.10 10.96
CA LEU A 30 -9.14 -9.79 9.64
C LEU A 30 -8.47 -8.41 9.64
N LEU A 31 -9.13 -7.39 10.18
CA LEU A 31 -8.56 -6.04 10.25
C LEU A 31 -7.35 -5.98 11.19
N ALA A 32 -7.38 -6.70 12.31
CA ALA A 32 -6.24 -6.78 13.20
C ALA A 32 -5.02 -7.46 12.54
N ALA A 33 -5.24 -8.47 11.69
CA ALA A 33 -4.17 -9.15 10.95
C ALA A 33 -3.51 -8.25 9.89
N MET A 34 -4.17 -7.20 9.43
CA MET A 34 -3.60 -6.21 8.49
C MET A 34 -2.74 -5.16 9.19
N LEU A 35 -2.73 -5.11 10.53
CA LEU A 35 -1.87 -4.17 11.27
C LEU A 35 -0.42 -4.66 11.24
N PRO A 36 0.54 -3.79 10.91
CA PRO A 36 1.95 -4.16 10.98
C PRO A 36 2.35 -4.41 12.44
N SER A 37 3.27 -5.35 12.66
CA SER A 37 3.86 -5.57 13.99
C SER A 37 4.68 -4.36 14.44
N GLN A 38 4.94 -4.27 15.74
CA GLN A 38 5.82 -3.22 16.29
C GLN A 38 7.23 -3.30 15.68
N GLU A 39 7.75 -4.52 15.51
CA GLU A 39 9.05 -4.76 14.88
C GLU A 39 9.07 -4.27 13.42
N ASN A 40 8.06 -4.65 12.61
CA ASN A 40 7.94 -4.18 11.23
C ASN A 40 7.85 -2.65 11.16
N THR A 41 7.14 -2.03 12.10
CA THR A 41 7.01 -0.58 12.19
C THR A 41 8.35 0.06 12.55
N ALA A 42 9.05 -0.46 13.56
CA ALA A 42 10.36 0.04 13.97
C ALA A 42 11.39 -0.11 12.84
N GLN A 43 11.40 -1.26 12.15
CA GLN A 43 12.29 -1.49 11.02
C GLN A 43 12.05 -0.46 9.90
N ARG A 44 10.80 -0.18 9.53
CA ARG A 44 10.49 0.85 8.52
C ARG A 44 10.91 2.26 8.94
N LEU A 45 10.77 2.59 10.22
CA LEU A 45 11.13 3.92 10.76
C LEU A 45 12.65 4.12 10.88
N THR A 46 13.40 3.02 11.04
CA THR A 46 14.85 3.05 11.26
C THR A 46 15.66 2.68 10.01
N SER A 47 15.03 2.06 9.01
CA SER A 47 15.69 1.72 7.75
C SER A 47 16.13 2.98 7.02
N PRO A 48 17.37 3.04 6.52
CA PRO A 48 17.85 4.20 5.78
C PRO A 48 17.03 4.39 4.50
N ILE A 49 16.68 5.63 4.20
CA ILE A 49 16.03 5.98 2.93
C ILE A 49 17.11 5.95 1.85
N VAL A 50 17.03 4.97 0.96
CA VAL A 50 17.91 4.87 -0.22
C VAL A 50 17.14 5.40 -1.44
N SER A 51 17.53 6.57 -1.92
CA SER A 51 17.01 7.12 -3.17
C SER A 51 17.84 6.62 -4.34
N THR A 52 17.28 5.73 -5.15
CA THR A 52 17.92 5.29 -6.40
C THR A 52 17.53 6.25 -7.52
N HIS A 53 18.50 6.95 -8.11
CA HIS A 53 18.26 7.80 -9.28
C HIS A 53 18.47 6.99 -10.56
N LEU A 54 17.38 6.71 -11.29
CA LEU A 54 17.46 6.07 -12.60
C LEU A 54 17.71 7.15 -13.68
N ASN A 55 18.86 7.09 -14.34
CA ASN A 55 19.15 7.95 -15.49
C ASN A 55 18.45 7.40 -16.73
N THR A 56 17.35 8.04 -17.14
CA THR A 56 16.53 7.61 -18.28
C THR A 56 17.00 8.15 -19.63
N ARG A 57 18.16 8.82 -19.72
CA ARG A 57 18.63 9.52 -20.93
C ARG A 57 18.67 8.66 -22.19
N ASN A 58 18.88 7.35 -22.04
CA ASN A 58 18.95 6.39 -23.14
C ASN A 58 17.83 5.33 -23.08
N ILE A 59 16.80 5.54 -22.24
CA ILE A 59 15.65 4.63 -22.19
C ILE A 59 14.62 5.14 -23.19
N ALA A 60 14.54 4.46 -24.34
CA ALA A 60 13.45 4.59 -25.29
C ALA A 60 12.58 3.33 -25.20
N PHE A 61 11.26 3.52 -25.25
CA PHE A 61 10.29 2.43 -25.38
C PHE A 61 9.80 2.42 -26.84
N GLU A 62 9.68 1.22 -27.43
CA GLU A 62 9.12 1.01 -28.77
C GLU A 62 7.62 1.31 -28.83
#